data_AF-M5CF73-F1
#
_entry.id   AF-M5CF73-F1
#
_cell.length_a   1.000
_cell.length_b   1.000
_cell.length_c   1.000
_cell.angle_alpha   90.00
_cell.angle_beta   90.00
_cell.angle_gamma   90.00
#
_symmetry.space_group_name_H-M   'P 1'
#
loop_
_entity.id
_entity.type
_entity.pdbx_description
1 polymer ?
#
loop_
_entity_poly.entity_id
_entity_poly.type
_entity_poly.pdbx_seq_one_letter_code
_entity_poly.pdbx_strand_id
1 'polypeptide(L)'
;MLRRTLLSTSLLLASFIAPAFAGFGVKESGNSFEVDTDGGLVFTVDKRNGDITSMLFNGIQAQDQSKRSHISSGLGNAPCSWTKIGNYIKITCTTSTLTQYYVAQYKNPGIHMATHITAEPSVGELRFIARLNANTIPNGYAASKVAGSSSTVEGSDVFVVSGQTRSKFYSSRQFIDDQVHGATGPGIGAYMVIPGTGYESASGGPFFRDINNQNG
;
A
#
# COMPACT_ATOMS: atom_id res chain seq x y z
N MET A 1 -13.50 66.49 -21.02
CA MET A 1 -12.47 65.46 -20.81
C MET A 1 -12.88 64.58 -19.64
N LEU A 2 -13.29 63.32 -19.87
CA LEU A 2 -13.32 62.30 -18.81
C LEU A 2 -13.18 60.92 -19.49
N ARG A 3 -11.98 60.34 -19.39
CA ARG A 3 -11.65 59.00 -19.91
C ARG A 3 -12.26 57.94 -18.99
N ARG A 4 -13.06 57.03 -19.53
CA ARG A 4 -13.45 55.77 -18.86
C ARG A 4 -12.48 54.67 -19.29
N THR A 5 -11.71 54.17 -18.33
CA THR A 5 -10.81 53.02 -18.51
C THR A 5 -11.61 51.75 -18.23
N LEU A 6 -11.79 50.89 -19.22
CA LEU A 6 -12.32 49.53 -19.06
C LEU A 6 -11.12 48.60 -18.77
N LEU A 7 -11.03 48.06 -17.55
CA LEU A 7 -10.17 46.91 -17.27
C LEU A 7 -10.92 45.64 -17.69
N SER A 8 -10.36 44.91 -18.65
CA SER A 8 -10.83 43.59 -19.05
C SER A 8 -10.11 42.53 -18.20
N THR A 9 -10.83 41.83 -17.34
CA THR A 9 -10.31 40.69 -16.56
C THR A 9 -10.37 39.42 -17.42
N SER A 10 -9.23 38.95 -17.91
CA SER A 10 -9.11 37.63 -18.54
C SER A 10 -9.05 36.54 -17.47
N LEU A 11 -10.04 35.66 -17.46
CA LEU A 11 -10.07 34.44 -16.64
C LEU A 11 -9.28 33.34 -17.37
N LEU A 12 -8.08 33.04 -16.89
CA LEU A 12 -7.27 31.90 -17.35
C LEU A 12 -7.87 30.60 -16.83
N LEU A 13 -8.60 29.88 -17.68
CA LEU A 13 -8.99 28.49 -17.42
C LEU A 13 -7.75 27.60 -17.54
N ALA A 14 -7.14 27.23 -16.41
CA ALA A 14 -6.11 26.19 -16.38
C ALA A 14 -6.80 24.83 -16.53
N SER A 15 -6.79 24.28 -17.75
CA SER A 15 -7.17 22.89 -17.99
C SER A 15 -6.18 21.97 -17.28
N PHE A 16 -6.58 21.41 -16.14
CA PHE A 16 -5.89 20.27 -15.54
C PHE A 16 -6.07 19.06 -16.46
N ILE A 17 -5.18 18.92 -17.45
CA ILE A 17 -5.09 17.69 -18.25
C ILE A 17 -4.51 16.64 -17.29
N ALA A 18 -5.39 15.84 -16.67
CA ALA A 18 -4.95 14.62 -16.03
C ALA A 18 -4.30 13.74 -17.11
N PRO A 19 -3.09 13.20 -16.89
CA PRO A 19 -2.50 12.27 -17.83
C PRO A 19 -3.47 11.11 -18.04
N ALA A 20 -3.99 10.97 -19.25
CA ALA A 20 -4.76 9.80 -19.63
C ALA A 20 -3.78 8.62 -19.66
N PHE A 21 -3.88 7.73 -18.68
CA PHE A 21 -3.17 6.46 -18.74
C PHE A 21 -3.73 5.65 -19.91
N ALA A 22 -2.84 5.03 -20.67
CA ALA A 22 -3.27 4.00 -21.62
C ALA A 22 -3.90 2.87 -20.79
N GLY A 23 -5.15 2.50 -21.10
CA GLY A 23 -5.87 1.47 -20.34
C GLY A 23 -5.07 0.17 -20.21
N PHE A 24 -5.40 -0.63 -19.20
CA PHE A 24 -4.73 -1.88 -18.78
C PHE A 24 -3.37 -2.21 -19.39
N GLY A 25 -2.31 -1.85 -18.67
CA GLY A 25 -0.95 -1.99 -19.17
C GLY A 25 0.11 -1.67 -18.14
N VAL A 26 1.37 -1.82 -18.59
CA VAL A 26 2.55 -1.35 -17.86
C VAL A 26 3.20 -0.25 -18.68
N LYS A 27 3.45 0.90 -18.06
CA LYS A 27 4.32 1.93 -18.59
C LYS A 27 5.64 1.91 -17.82
N GLU A 28 6.73 1.86 -18.56
CA GLU A 28 8.07 1.93 -17.97
C GLU A 28 8.55 3.37 -17.96
N SER A 29 8.98 3.86 -16.79
CA SER A 29 9.51 5.22 -16.61
C SER A 29 10.74 5.18 -15.72
N GLY A 30 11.93 5.29 -16.32
CA GLY A 30 13.20 5.08 -15.61
C GLY A 30 13.22 3.74 -14.86
N ASN A 31 13.34 3.81 -13.54
CA ASN A 31 13.33 2.66 -12.63
C ASN A 31 11.94 2.28 -12.14
N SER A 32 10.85 2.66 -12.82
CA SER A 32 9.49 2.38 -12.38
C SER A 32 8.70 1.55 -13.40
N PHE A 33 7.93 0.60 -12.89
CA PHE A 33 6.77 0.01 -13.56
C PHE A 33 5.50 0.72 -13.06
N GLU A 34 4.89 1.55 -13.89
CA GLU A 34 3.56 2.12 -13.65
C GLU A 34 2.52 1.15 -14.23
N VAL A 35 1.77 0.46 -13.37
CA VAL A 35 0.77 -0.55 -13.76
C VAL A 35 -0.62 0.04 -13.63
N ASP A 36 -1.34 0.12 -14.74
CA ASP A 36 -2.75 0.49 -14.77
C ASP A 36 -3.62 -0.77 -14.82
N THR A 37 -4.54 -0.90 -13.87
CA THR A 37 -5.50 -2.01 -13.79
C THR A 37 -6.70 -1.85 -14.72
N ASP A 38 -6.96 -0.65 -15.26
CA ASP A 38 -8.25 -0.24 -15.87
C ASP A 38 -9.46 -0.43 -14.93
N GLY A 39 -9.20 -0.67 -13.64
CA GLY A 39 -10.21 -0.83 -12.59
C GLY A 39 -10.31 0.40 -11.67
N GLY A 40 -9.61 1.48 -11.99
CA GLY A 40 -9.48 2.67 -11.16
C GLY A 40 -8.23 2.69 -10.28
N LEU A 41 -7.37 1.67 -10.32
CA LEU A 41 -6.09 1.66 -9.61
C LEU A 41 -4.91 1.74 -10.59
N VAL A 42 -4.03 2.72 -10.37
CA VAL A 42 -2.68 2.76 -10.95
C VAL A 42 -1.68 2.65 -9.82
N PHE A 43 -0.81 1.64 -9.85
CA PHE A 43 0.24 1.48 -8.85
C PHE A 43 1.63 1.46 -9.49
N THR A 44 2.63 1.90 -8.74
CA THR A 44 4.00 2.01 -9.24
C THR A 44 4.94 1.14 -8.43
N VAL A 45 5.73 0.30 -9.09
CA VAL A 45 6.75 -0.56 -8.49
C VAL A 45 8.14 -0.13 -8.94
N ASP A 46 9.09 0.03 -8.01
CA ASP A 46 10.49 0.28 -8.34
C ASP A 46 11.17 -1.02 -8.83
N LYS A 47 11.76 -0.95 -10.04
CA LYS A 47 12.37 -2.08 -10.75
C LYS A 47 13.57 -2.69 -10.04
N ARG A 48 14.19 -1.96 -9.10
CA ARG A 48 15.44 -2.35 -8.47
C ARG A 48 15.23 -3.13 -7.19
N ASN A 49 14.11 -2.90 -6.51
CA ASN A 49 13.89 -3.42 -5.16
C ASN A 49 12.47 -3.92 -4.88
N GLY A 50 11.54 -3.73 -5.80
CA GLY A 50 10.15 -4.18 -5.65
C GLY A 50 9.31 -3.35 -4.68
N ASP A 51 9.79 -2.18 -4.24
CA ASP A 51 9.02 -1.25 -3.43
C ASP A 51 7.84 -0.70 -4.24
N ILE A 52 6.65 -0.67 -3.64
CA ILE A 52 5.52 0.10 -4.17
C ILE A 52 5.70 1.57 -3.73
N THR A 53 5.76 2.46 -4.72
CA THR A 53 6.06 3.88 -4.55
C THR A 53 4.86 4.79 -4.78
N SER A 54 3.81 4.29 -5.41
CA SER A 54 2.53 4.97 -5.62
C SER A 54 1.38 3.97 -5.69
N MET A 55 0.20 4.37 -5.20
CA MET A 55 -1.07 3.65 -5.37
C MET A 55 -2.18 4.69 -5.52
N LEU A 56 -2.50 5.05 -6.77
CA LEU A 56 -3.56 6.01 -7.11
C LEU A 56 -4.86 5.25 -7.37
N PHE A 57 -5.81 5.34 -6.44
CA PHE A 57 -7.16 4.82 -6.63
C PHE A 57 -8.11 5.97 -6.97
N ASN A 58 -8.64 5.99 -8.20
CA ASN A 58 -9.50 7.06 -8.73
C ASN A 58 -8.92 8.47 -8.49
N GLY A 59 -7.59 8.60 -8.63
CA GLY A 59 -6.85 9.85 -8.40
C GLY A 59 -6.49 10.15 -6.94
N ILE A 60 -6.95 9.35 -5.98
CA ILE A 60 -6.62 9.49 -4.56
C ILE A 60 -5.35 8.68 -4.26
N GLN A 61 -4.30 9.36 -3.77
CA GLN A 61 -3.03 8.72 -3.43
C GLN A 61 -3.16 7.97 -2.09
N ALA A 62 -3.16 6.64 -2.15
CA ALA A 62 -3.17 5.75 -1.00
C ALA A 62 -1.77 5.48 -0.44
N GLN A 63 -0.72 5.53 -1.26
CA GLN A 63 0.65 5.25 -0.81
C GLN A 63 1.23 6.44 -0.04
N ASP A 64 1.81 6.18 1.13
CA ASP A 64 2.62 7.16 1.85
C ASP A 64 3.78 7.64 0.96
N GLN A 65 4.06 8.95 0.97
CA GLN A 65 5.07 9.54 0.10
C GLN A 65 6.45 9.65 0.75
N SER A 66 6.56 9.41 2.06
CA SER A 66 7.82 9.45 2.82
C SER A 66 8.48 8.08 2.95
N LYS A 67 7.69 7.01 2.97
CA LYS A 67 8.11 5.62 3.08
C LYS A 67 7.39 4.79 2.02
N ARG A 68 7.98 3.66 1.65
CA ARG A 68 7.47 2.77 0.60
C ARG A 68 6.80 1.53 1.18
N SER A 69 5.92 0.90 0.41
CA SER A 69 5.30 -0.38 0.78
C SER A 69 6.11 -1.55 0.23
N HIS A 70 6.38 -2.56 1.06
CA HIS A 70 7.31 -3.65 0.73
C HIS A 70 7.24 -4.83 1.69
N ILE A 71 7.99 -5.88 1.39
CA ILE A 71 8.32 -6.94 2.34
C ILE A 71 9.26 -6.42 3.44
N SER A 72 8.97 -6.79 4.70
CA SER A 72 9.72 -6.48 5.92
C SER A 72 10.02 -4.98 6.10
N SER A 73 11.22 -4.54 5.71
CA SER A 73 11.68 -3.14 5.72
C SER A 73 12.27 -2.71 4.36
N GLY A 74 11.95 -3.46 3.30
CA GLY A 74 12.52 -3.32 1.96
C GLY A 74 13.45 -4.50 1.65
N LEU A 75 13.40 -4.99 0.41
CA LEU A 75 14.24 -6.10 -0.05
C LEU A 75 15.68 -5.65 -0.41
N GLY A 76 15.96 -4.35 -0.38
CA GLY A 76 17.25 -3.78 -0.76
C GLY A 76 17.48 -3.85 -2.26
N ASN A 77 18.11 -4.91 -2.75
CA ASN A 77 18.29 -5.18 -4.19
C ASN A 77 17.51 -6.44 -4.57
N ALA A 78 16.42 -6.24 -5.30
CA ALA A 78 15.54 -7.29 -5.83
C ALA A 78 15.11 -6.88 -7.24
N PRO A 79 15.93 -7.16 -8.27
CA PRO A 79 15.59 -6.82 -9.64
C PRO A 79 14.23 -7.38 -10.03
N CYS A 80 13.41 -6.53 -10.63
CA CYS A 80 12.06 -6.86 -11.03
C CYS A 80 11.93 -6.94 -12.55
N SER A 81 11.07 -7.85 -13.01
CA SER A 81 10.62 -7.96 -14.40
C SER A 81 9.11 -8.05 -14.44
N TRP A 82 8.50 -7.80 -15.60
CA TRP A 82 7.06 -7.96 -15.77
C TRP A 82 6.71 -8.77 -17.02
N THR A 83 5.53 -9.37 -17.01
CA THR A 83 4.95 -10.08 -18.16
C THR A 83 3.44 -9.89 -18.19
N LYS A 84 2.84 -9.90 -19.38
CA LYS A 84 1.39 -9.92 -19.57
C LYS A 84 0.93 -11.32 -19.93
N ILE A 85 -0.07 -11.82 -19.22
CA ILE A 85 -0.64 -13.16 -19.38
C ILE A 85 -2.15 -13.00 -19.55
N GLY A 86 -2.62 -12.87 -20.79
CA GLY A 86 -4.02 -12.55 -21.08
C GLY A 86 -4.47 -11.26 -20.37
N ASN A 87 -5.44 -11.37 -19.47
CA ASN A 87 -6.01 -10.27 -18.68
C ASN A 87 -5.25 -9.99 -17.37
N TYR A 88 -4.02 -10.49 -17.24
CA TYR A 88 -3.18 -10.30 -16.07
C TYR A 88 -1.84 -9.66 -16.44
N ILE A 89 -1.32 -8.82 -15.55
CA ILE A 89 0.06 -8.34 -15.57
C ILE A 89 0.71 -8.88 -14.31
N LYS A 90 1.83 -9.57 -14.45
CA LYS A 90 2.62 -10.08 -13.33
C LYS A 90 3.95 -9.37 -13.28
N ILE A 91 4.29 -8.78 -12.14
CA ILE A 91 5.62 -8.31 -11.77
C ILE A 91 6.24 -9.35 -10.84
N THR A 92 7.49 -9.71 -11.12
CA THR A 92 8.30 -10.65 -10.33
C THR A 92 9.57 -9.95 -9.89
N CYS A 93 9.81 -9.88 -8.58
CA CYS A 93 11.02 -9.30 -7.98
C CYS A 93 11.75 -10.35 -7.14
N THR A 94 13.03 -10.59 -7.42
CA THR A 94 13.75 -11.75 -6.88
C THR A 94 15.03 -11.37 -6.12
N THR A 95 15.22 -11.96 -4.95
CA THR A 95 16.48 -12.02 -4.20
C THR A 95 17.02 -13.47 -4.24
N SER A 96 18.10 -13.77 -3.50
CA SER A 96 18.63 -15.13 -3.40
C SER A 96 17.69 -16.12 -2.70
N THR A 97 16.87 -15.66 -1.75
CA THR A 97 16.02 -16.52 -0.92
C THR A 97 14.54 -16.16 -0.93
N LEU A 98 14.15 -15.09 -1.63
CA LEU A 98 12.78 -14.60 -1.68
C LEU A 98 12.42 -14.14 -3.08
N THR A 99 11.24 -14.54 -3.56
CA THR A 99 10.61 -13.94 -4.74
C THR A 99 9.26 -13.34 -4.37
N GLN A 100 9.11 -12.04 -4.62
CA GLN A 100 7.87 -11.30 -4.44
C GLN A 100 7.15 -11.18 -5.78
N TYR A 101 5.84 -11.44 -5.76
CA TYR A 101 4.96 -11.28 -6.92
C TYR A 101 3.93 -10.18 -6.66
N TYR A 102 3.70 -9.34 -7.68
CA TYR A 102 2.55 -8.45 -7.77
C TYR A 102 1.80 -8.77 -9.05
N VAL A 103 0.49 -9.01 -8.97
CA VAL A 103 -0.35 -9.33 -10.11
C VAL A 103 -1.52 -8.36 -10.17
N ALA A 104 -1.64 -7.65 -11.30
CA ALA A 104 -2.81 -6.85 -11.65
C ALA A 104 -3.74 -7.66 -12.54
N GLN A 105 -5.05 -7.56 -12.31
CA GLN A 105 -6.09 -8.15 -13.14
C GLN A 105 -6.89 -7.03 -13.82
N TYR A 106 -7.22 -7.21 -15.10
CA TYR A 106 -8.04 -6.27 -15.86
C TYR A 106 -9.34 -5.92 -15.12
N LYS A 107 -9.61 -4.62 -14.97
CA LYS A 107 -10.79 -4.05 -14.30
C LYS A 107 -10.93 -4.41 -12.82
N ASN A 108 -9.86 -4.86 -12.17
CA ASN A 108 -9.83 -5.12 -10.74
C ASN A 108 -8.94 -4.09 -10.04
N PRO A 109 -9.46 -3.24 -9.13
CA PRO A 109 -8.65 -2.26 -8.38
C PRO A 109 -7.87 -2.91 -7.23
N GLY A 110 -7.19 -4.02 -7.50
CA GLY A 110 -6.45 -4.80 -6.52
C GLY A 110 -5.04 -5.13 -7.00
N ILE A 111 -4.12 -5.26 -6.03
CA ILE A 111 -2.78 -5.78 -6.25
C ILE A 111 -2.74 -7.17 -5.60
N HIS A 112 -2.86 -8.21 -6.40
CA HIS A 112 -2.73 -9.58 -5.89
C HIS A 112 -1.26 -9.86 -5.59
N MET A 113 -0.97 -10.47 -4.45
CA MET A 113 0.40 -10.70 -4.01
C MET A 113 0.60 -12.16 -3.61
N ALA A 114 1.82 -12.64 -3.85
CA ALA A 114 2.32 -13.88 -3.30
C ALA A 114 3.81 -13.70 -3.00
N THR A 115 4.28 -14.37 -1.95
CA THR A 115 5.69 -14.33 -1.54
C THR A 115 6.18 -15.75 -1.42
N HIS A 116 7.19 -16.11 -2.21
CA HIS A 116 7.84 -17.40 -2.14
C HIS A 116 9.19 -17.25 -1.46
N ILE A 117 9.47 -18.06 -0.44
CA ILE A 117 10.75 -18.07 0.27
C ILE A 117 11.39 -19.45 0.22
N THR A 118 12.72 -19.48 0.17
CA THR A 118 13.54 -20.68 0.40
C THR A 118 14.30 -20.61 1.73
N ALA A 119 14.31 -19.44 2.37
CA ALA A 119 14.79 -19.22 3.73
C ALA A 119 14.03 -18.04 4.36
N GLU A 120 13.84 -18.09 5.67
CA GLU A 120 13.27 -17.00 6.46
C GLU A 120 14.14 -15.72 6.30
N PRO A 121 13.53 -14.52 6.16
CA PRO A 121 14.28 -13.27 6.22
C PRO A 121 15.12 -13.15 7.50
N SER A 122 16.30 -12.55 7.41
CA SER A 122 17.25 -12.46 8.54
C SER A 122 16.73 -11.73 9.79
N VAL A 123 15.69 -10.92 9.63
CA VAL A 123 14.99 -10.25 10.75
C VAL A 123 14.18 -11.23 11.62
N GLY A 124 13.93 -12.45 11.15
CA GLY A 124 13.17 -13.47 11.86
C GLY A 124 11.65 -13.30 11.78
N GLU A 125 11.19 -12.51 10.81
CA GLU A 125 9.78 -12.34 10.48
C GLU A 125 9.58 -12.14 8.97
N LEU A 126 8.45 -12.64 8.44
CA LEU A 126 7.99 -12.39 7.10
C LEU A 126 6.67 -11.60 7.13
N ARG A 127 6.71 -10.37 6.62
CA ARG A 127 5.52 -9.52 6.49
C ARG A 127 5.55 -8.74 5.19
N PHE A 128 4.37 -8.39 4.68
CA PHE A 128 4.20 -7.27 3.77
C PHE A 128 3.64 -6.08 4.55
N ILE A 129 4.19 -4.89 4.36
CA ILE A 129 3.68 -3.65 4.97
C ILE A 129 3.24 -2.68 3.88
N ALA A 130 1.93 -2.43 3.82
CA ALA A 130 1.36 -1.31 3.08
C ALA A 130 1.47 -0.04 3.95
N ARG A 131 2.35 0.89 3.57
CA ARG A 131 2.48 2.19 4.22
C ARG A 131 1.54 3.17 3.53
N LEU A 132 0.38 3.36 4.15
CA LEU A 132 -0.70 4.16 3.59
C LEU A 132 -0.59 5.63 4.01
N ASN A 133 -1.06 6.52 3.14
CA ASN A 133 -1.14 7.93 3.39
C ASN A 133 -2.24 8.23 4.42
N ALA A 134 -1.84 8.56 5.65
CA ALA A 134 -2.77 8.82 6.74
C ALA A 134 -3.69 10.04 6.52
N ASN A 135 -3.35 10.96 5.60
CA ASN A 135 -4.23 12.08 5.25
C ASN A 135 -5.43 11.65 4.40
N THR A 136 -5.27 10.58 3.59
CA THR A 136 -6.32 10.07 2.70
C THR A 136 -7.02 8.85 3.29
N ILE A 137 -6.33 8.05 4.10
CA ILE A 137 -6.86 6.83 4.75
C ILE A 137 -6.63 6.89 6.29
N PRO A 138 -7.29 7.80 7.02
CA PRO A 138 -7.05 7.99 8.45
C PRO A 138 -7.73 6.96 9.36
N ASN A 139 -8.78 6.28 8.87
CA ASN A 139 -9.72 5.54 9.70
C ASN A 139 -9.34 4.05 9.78
N GLY A 140 -8.41 3.74 10.70
CA GLY A 140 -8.04 2.38 11.09
C GLY A 140 -8.61 1.97 12.46
N TYR A 141 -7.96 1.02 13.13
CA TYR A 141 -8.38 0.52 14.43
C TYR A 141 -8.03 1.52 15.52
N ALA A 142 -9.02 1.99 16.27
CA ALA A 142 -8.79 2.97 17.33
C ALA A 142 -7.78 2.48 18.39
N ALA A 143 -7.82 1.19 18.73
CA ALA A 143 -6.92 0.58 19.71
C ALA A 143 -5.45 0.49 19.24
N SER A 144 -5.18 0.54 17.94
CA SER A 144 -3.83 0.49 17.38
C SER A 144 -3.31 1.82 16.82
N LYS A 145 -4.11 2.89 16.94
CA LYS A 145 -3.66 4.25 16.67
C LYS A 145 -2.75 4.73 17.79
N VAL A 146 -1.46 4.85 17.48
CA VAL A 146 -0.41 5.35 18.38
C VAL A 146 0.04 6.77 18.03
N ALA A 147 -0.35 7.29 16.85
CA ALA A 147 -0.09 8.67 16.46
C ALA A 147 -0.59 9.65 17.54
N GLY A 148 0.29 10.58 17.94
CA GLY A 148 0.03 11.51 19.05
C GLY A 148 0.30 10.93 20.43
N SER A 149 1.07 9.84 20.54
CA SER A 149 1.46 9.27 21.83
C SER A 149 2.22 10.26 22.70
N SER A 150 1.88 10.30 24.00
CA SER A 150 2.58 11.12 24.99
C SER A 150 3.77 10.39 25.63
N SER A 151 3.75 9.07 25.66
CA SER A 151 4.80 8.24 26.25
C SER A 151 4.75 6.80 25.75
N THR A 152 5.86 6.09 25.92
CA THR A 152 5.95 4.63 25.77
C THR A 152 5.77 3.99 27.14
N VAL A 153 5.02 2.89 27.19
CA VAL A 153 4.76 2.11 28.41
C VAL A 153 5.64 0.87 28.45
N GLU A 154 5.76 0.16 27.33
CA GLU A 154 6.50 -1.10 27.24
C GLU A 154 7.27 -1.15 25.91
N GLY A 155 8.56 -1.50 26.00
CA GLY A 155 9.45 -1.64 24.85
C GLY A 155 9.45 -0.40 23.95
N SER A 156 8.98 -0.61 22.72
CA SER A 156 8.79 0.46 21.71
C SER A 156 7.52 0.25 20.89
N ASP A 157 6.54 -0.45 21.46
CA ASP A 157 5.33 -0.89 20.77
C ASP A 157 4.03 -0.77 21.60
N VAL A 158 4.12 -0.42 22.89
CA VAL A 158 2.95 -0.03 23.71
C VAL A 158 3.09 1.41 24.15
N PHE A 159 2.09 2.22 23.84
CA PHE A 159 2.12 3.68 24.00
C PHE A 159 0.90 4.20 24.75
N VAL A 160 0.98 5.41 25.32
CA VAL A 160 -0.16 6.15 25.85
C VAL A 160 -0.62 7.20 24.84
N VAL A 161 -1.90 7.15 24.45
CA VAL A 161 -2.56 8.20 23.65
C VAL A 161 -3.79 8.67 24.40
N SER A 162 -3.83 9.97 24.74
CA SER A 162 -4.96 10.58 25.48
C SER A 162 -5.34 9.80 26.76
N GLY A 163 -4.34 9.34 27.50
CA GLY A 163 -4.54 8.59 28.75
C GLY A 163 -4.91 7.11 28.60
N GLN A 164 -4.96 6.57 27.37
CA GLN A 164 -5.26 5.15 27.10
C GLN A 164 -4.05 4.44 26.50
N THR A 165 -3.84 3.17 26.85
CA THR A 165 -2.81 2.34 26.21
C THR A 165 -3.23 1.96 24.79
N ARG A 166 -2.26 1.99 23.87
CA ARG A 166 -2.43 1.68 22.44
C ARG A 166 -1.24 0.88 21.95
N SER A 167 -1.49 -0.04 21.03
CA SER A 167 -0.42 -0.84 20.41
C SER A 167 -0.86 -1.36 19.06
N LYS A 168 0.09 -1.48 18.13
CA LYS A 168 -0.09 -2.20 16.87
C LYS A 168 -0.64 -3.61 17.08
N PHE A 169 -0.24 -4.29 18.17
CA PHE A 169 -0.72 -5.62 18.53
C PHE A 169 -2.21 -5.66 18.86
N TYR A 170 -2.83 -4.54 19.23
CA TYR A 170 -4.26 -4.46 19.55
C TYR A 170 -5.15 -4.46 18.31
N SER A 171 -4.57 -4.42 17.10
CA SER A 171 -5.28 -4.63 15.83
C SER A 171 -5.49 -6.11 15.48
N SER A 172 -4.75 -7.01 16.13
CA SER A 172 -4.65 -8.42 15.74
C SER A 172 -5.98 -9.18 15.86
N ARG A 173 -6.15 -10.19 15.00
CA ARG A 173 -7.26 -11.15 15.03
C ARG A 173 -6.73 -12.57 14.86
N GLN A 174 -7.51 -13.56 15.28
CA GLN A 174 -7.17 -14.96 15.05
C GLN A 174 -7.19 -15.22 13.54
N PHE A 175 -6.18 -15.90 12.99
CA PHE A 175 -6.06 -16.13 11.55
C PHE A 175 -7.28 -16.83 10.94
N ILE A 176 -7.98 -17.68 11.70
CA ILE A 176 -9.25 -18.28 11.25
C ILE A 176 -10.38 -17.27 11.04
N ASP A 177 -10.31 -16.09 11.66
CA ASP A 177 -11.32 -15.01 11.60
C ASP A 177 -10.79 -13.74 10.90
N ASP A 178 -9.60 -13.80 10.30
CA ASP A 178 -8.87 -12.62 9.82
C ASP A 178 -8.74 -12.54 8.29
N GLN A 179 -9.87 -12.67 7.59
CA GLN A 179 -9.85 -12.68 6.12
C GLN A 179 -9.74 -11.29 5.50
N VAL A 180 -10.25 -10.25 6.18
CA VAL A 180 -10.26 -8.88 5.65
C VAL A 180 -9.97 -7.88 6.76
N HIS A 181 -8.90 -7.12 6.60
CA HIS A 181 -8.54 -6.03 7.51
C HIS A 181 -7.94 -4.87 6.73
N GLY A 182 -8.12 -3.64 7.23
CA GLY A 182 -7.71 -2.46 6.50
C GLY A 182 -8.05 -1.16 7.19
N ALA A 183 -8.01 -0.08 6.42
CA ALA A 183 -8.38 1.26 6.86
C ALA A 183 -9.12 2.01 5.75
N THR A 184 -9.84 3.05 6.12
CA THR A 184 -10.69 3.83 5.20
C THR A 184 -10.43 5.32 5.29
N GLY A 185 -10.97 6.06 4.31
CA GLY A 185 -11.10 7.49 4.32
C GLY A 185 -12.16 7.96 3.33
N PRO A 186 -12.34 9.28 3.16
CA PRO A 186 -13.34 9.80 2.22
C PRO A 186 -13.06 9.34 0.78
N GLY A 187 -13.98 8.54 0.22
CA GLY A 187 -13.91 8.07 -1.17
C GLY A 187 -12.91 6.94 -1.44
N ILE A 188 -12.28 6.37 -0.41
CA ILE A 188 -11.28 5.31 -0.56
C ILE A 188 -11.24 4.36 0.65
N GLY A 189 -10.93 3.09 0.38
CA GLY A 189 -10.53 2.11 1.40
C GLY A 189 -9.39 1.25 0.87
N ALA A 190 -8.49 0.82 1.75
CA ALA A 190 -7.42 -0.10 1.42
C ALA A 190 -7.47 -1.27 2.41
N TYR A 191 -7.55 -2.48 1.85
CA TYR A 191 -7.77 -3.70 2.61
C TYR A 191 -6.77 -4.77 2.17
N MET A 192 -6.20 -5.48 3.13
CA MET A 192 -5.65 -6.80 2.87
C MET A 192 -6.82 -7.79 2.84
N VAL A 193 -6.88 -8.58 1.79
CA VAL A 193 -7.83 -9.69 1.65
C VAL A 193 -7.01 -10.97 1.63
N ILE A 194 -7.08 -11.73 2.73
CA ILE A 194 -6.42 -13.01 2.86
C ILE A 194 -7.39 -14.08 2.35
N PRO A 195 -7.08 -14.77 1.23
CA PRO A 195 -7.95 -15.83 0.73
C PRO A 195 -8.01 -16.99 1.72
N GLY A 196 -8.98 -17.90 1.58
CA GLY A 196 -9.13 -19.04 2.51
C GLY A 196 -7.89 -19.94 2.65
N THR A 197 -7.03 -19.98 1.62
CA THR A 197 -5.73 -20.68 1.64
C THR A 197 -4.56 -19.77 2.00
N GLY A 198 -4.78 -18.48 2.23
CA GLY A 198 -3.73 -17.49 2.41
C GLY A 198 -2.87 -17.69 3.66
N TYR A 199 -3.37 -18.44 4.66
CA TYR A 199 -2.62 -18.80 5.85
C TYR A 199 -2.00 -20.21 5.81
N GLU A 200 -2.07 -20.94 4.69
CA GLU A 200 -1.59 -22.34 4.61
C GLU A 200 -0.09 -22.49 4.89
N SER A 201 0.70 -21.46 4.60
CA SER A 201 2.14 -21.40 4.84
C SER A 201 2.50 -20.56 6.07
N ALA A 202 1.52 -20.10 6.84
CA ALA A 202 1.75 -19.40 8.09
C ALA A 202 2.05 -20.40 9.24
N SER A 203 2.57 -19.88 10.35
CA SER A 203 2.88 -20.66 11.56
C SER A 203 1.91 -20.35 12.71
N GLY A 204 1.72 -21.30 13.63
CA GLY A 204 0.93 -21.11 14.87
C GLY A 204 -0.52 -21.60 14.83
N GLY A 205 -1.00 -22.05 13.67
CA GLY A 205 -2.35 -22.63 13.52
C GLY A 205 -3.48 -21.58 13.54
N PRO A 206 -4.76 -22.03 13.58
CA PRO A 206 -5.92 -21.16 13.33
C PRO A 206 -6.11 -20.05 14.36
N PHE A 207 -5.62 -20.23 15.59
CA PHE A 207 -5.78 -19.29 16.70
C PHE A 207 -4.61 -18.31 16.86
N PHE A 208 -3.56 -18.45 16.05
CA PHE A 208 -2.48 -17.48 16.02
C PHE A 208 -3.03 -16.11 15.58
N ARG A 209 -2.40 -15.04 16.07
CA ARG A 209 -2.81 -13.65 15.80
C ARG A 209 -1.58 -12.77 15.66
N ASP A 210 -1.61 -11.82 14.74
CA ASP A 210 -0.50 -10.91 14.48
C ASP A 210 -0.99 -9.49 14.11
N ILE A 211 -0.06 -8.56 13.92
CA ILE A 211 -0.31 -7.15 13.65
C ILE A 211 -1.00 -6.97 12.28
N ASN A 212 -2.17 -6.35 12.29
CA ASN A 212 -2.91 -6.01 11.05
C ASN A 212 -2.79 -4.54 10.67
N ASN A 213 -2.70 -3.64 11.65
CA ASN A 213 -2.74 -2.21 11.40
C ASN A 213 -2.07 -1.40 12.51
N GLN A 214 -1.40 -0.32 12.12
CA GLN A 214 -0.94 0.74 13.02
C GLN A 214 -1.05 2.08 12.31
N ASN A 215 -1.74 3.04 12.94
CA ASN A 215 -1.65 4.45 12.58
C ASN A 215 -0.65 5.09 13.55
N GLY A 216 0.57 5.33 13.06
CA GLY A 216 1.73 5.77 13.84
C GLY A 216 2.11 7.22 13.63
#